data_AF-A0A926DW49-F1
#
_entry.id   AF-A0A926DW49-F1
#
_cell.length_a   1.000
_cell.length_b   1.000
_cell.length_c   1.000
_cell.angle_alpha   90.00
_cell.angle_beta   90.00
_cell.angle_gamma   90.00
#
_symmetry.space_group_name_H-M   'P 1'
#
loop_
_entity.id
_entity.type
_entity.pdbx_description
1 polymer ?
#
loop_
_entity_poly.entity_id
_entity_poly.type
_entity_poly.pdbx_seq_one_letter_code
_entity_poly.pdbx_strand_id
1 'polypeptide(L)'
;MKSHIRRQYTNRQKQMAEELCDQVIREGIVKAQWLMCIAMNEALGIGAKRMQRLFERYEVLAEEYKEAQADDVADELLRRRVVQMGLKPEGGERNG
;
A
#
# COMPACT_ATOMS: atom_id res chain seq x y z
N MET A 1 -3.96 45.95 -7.37
CA MET A 1 -4.34 44.53 -7.55
C MET A 1 -3.15 43.77 -8.14
N LYS A 2 -2.46 42.95 -7.34
CA LYS A 2 -1.45 42.01 -7.89
C LYS A 2 -2.22 40.80 -8.39
N SER A 3 -2.28 40.60 -9.71
CA SER A 3 -2.83 39.38 -10.30
C SER A 3 -1.94 38.21 -9.89
N HIS A 4 -2.48 37.28 -9.12
CA HIS A 4 -1.82 36.00 -8.90
C HIS A 4 -1.84 35.23 -10.22
N ILE A 5 -0.78 35.36 -11.02
CA ILE A 5 -0.53 34.48 -12.15
C ILE A 5 -0.31 33.08 -11.56
N ARG A 6 -1.33 32.23 -11.66
CA ARG A 6 -1.23 30.81 -11.30
C ARG A 6 -0.24 30.19 -12.29
N ARG A 7 1.00 29.94 -11.86
CA ARG A 7 1.98 29.22 -12.67
C ARG A 7 1.37 27.87 -13.05
N GLN A 8 1.04 27.70 -14.33
CA GLN A 8 0.62 26.41 -14.87
C GLN A 8 1.88 25.59 -15.10
N TYR A 9 2.00 24.48 -14.37
CA TYR A 9 3.07 23.51 -14.60
C TYR A 9 2.90 22.88 -15.99
N THR A 10 4.02 22.71 -16.70
CA THR A 10 4.02 21.99 -17.97
C THR A 10 3.67 20.51 -17.74
N ASN A 11 3.16 19.82 -18.76
CA ASN A 11 2.88 18.38 -18.66
C ASN A 11 4.11 17.58 -18.23
N ARG A 12 5.31 17.99 -18.69
CA ARG A 12 6.58 17.40 -18.27
C ARG A 12 6.87 17.59 -16.78
N GLN A 13 6.59 18.78 -16.23
CA GLN A 13 6.77 19.04 -14.80
C GLN A 13 5.79 18.23 -13.95
N LYS A 14 4.56 17.99 -14.44
CA LYS A 14 3.60 17.11 -13.76
C LYS A 14 4.07 15.66 -13.75
N GLN A 15 4.51 15.13 -14.90
CA GLN A 15 5.06 13.77 -15.00
C GLN A 15 6.25 13.55 -14.09
N MET A 16 7.21 14.49 -14.05
CA MET A 16 8.35 14.39 -13.13
C MET A 16 7.93 14.41 -11.66
N ALA A 17 6.87 15.17 -11.31
CA ALA A 17 6.35 15.19 -9.95
C ALA A 17 5.63 13.88 -9.59
N GLU A 18 4.88 13.30 -10.53
CA GLU A 18 4.24 11.99 -10.38
C GLU A 18 5.28 10.88 -10.18
N GLU A 19 6.31 10.82 -11.04
CA GLU A 19 7.41 9.85 -10.93
C GLU A 19 8.14 9.95 -9.58
N LEU A 20 8.43 11.18 -9.13
CA LEU A 20 9.05 11.40 -7.83
C LEU A 20 8.15 10.96 -6.67
N CYS A 21 6.85 11.26 -6.76
CA CYS A 21 5.87 10.83 -5.76
C CYS A 21 5.81 9.31 -5.67
N ASP A 22 5.71 8.63 -6.81
CA ASP A 22 5.70 7.18 -6.89
C ASP A 22 6.98 6.56 -6.30
N GLN A 23 8.14 7.15 -6.58
CA GLN A 23 9.40 6.71 -6.00
C GLN A 23 9.38 6.82 -4.48
N VAL A 24 8.99 7.98 -3.93
CA VAL A 24 8.95 8.21 -2.49
C VAL A 24 7.95 7.26 -1.81
N ILE A 25 6.79 7.03 -2.42
CA ILE A 25 5.79 6.07 -1.93
C ILE A 25 6.37 4.66 -1.91
N ARG A 26 7.01 4.21 -2.99
CA ARG A 26 7.63 2.87 -3.05
C ARG A 26 8.69 2.70 -1.97
N GLU A 27 9.59 3.69 -1.81
CA GLU A 27 10.60 3.66 -0.75
C GLU A 27 9.97 3.61 0.65
N GLY A 28 8.90 4.38 0.87
CA GLY A 28 8.14 4.36 2.12
C GLY A 28 7.52 2.99 2.42
N ILE A 29 6.89 2.36 1.42
CA ILE A 29 6.28 1.03 1.53
C ILE A 29 7.34 -0.02 1.87
N VAL A 30 8.47 -0.02 1.17
CA VAL A 30 9.57 -0.97 1.43
C VAL A 30 10.08 -0.83 2.87
N LYS A 31 10.28 0.40 3.35
CA LYS A 31 10.70 0.63 4.75
C LYS A 31 9.65 0.13 5.74
N ALA A 32 8.37 0.41 5.50
CA ALA A 32 7.27 -0.07 6.35
C ALA A 32 7.21 -1.61 6.40
N GLN A 33 7.42 -2.29 5.26
CA GLN A 33 7.48 -3.74 5.19
C GLN A 33 8.65 -4.33 6.00
N TRP A 34 9.84 -3.72 5.92
CA TRP A 34 10.98 -4.15 6.75
C TRP A 34 10.74 -3.94 8.24
N LEU A 35 10.14 -2.82 8.64
CA LEU A 35 9.77 -2.57 10.03
C LEU A 35 8.76 -3.60 10.54
N MET A 36 7.78 -3.98 9.71
CA MET A 36 6.84 -5.06 10.05
C MET A 36 7.55 -6.41 10.23
N CYS A 37 8.53 -6.73 9.38
CA CYS A 37 9.32 -7.96 9.51
C CYS A 37 10.12 -7.98 10.82
N ILE A 38 10.72 -6.85 11.21
CA ILE A 38 11.43 -6.70 12.48
C ILE A 38 10.44 -6.90 13.65
N ALA A 39 9.28 -6.25 13.62
CA ALA A 39 8.25 -6.40 14.66
C ALA A 39 7.75 -7.84 14.79
N MET A 40 7.54 -8.54 13.67
CA MET A 40 7.17 -9.97 13.66
C MET A 40 8.28 -10.85 14.26
N ASN A 41 9.55 -10.53 14.02
CA ASN A 41 10.66 -11.26 14.62
C ASN A 41 10.71 -11.05 16.14
N GLU A 42 10.65 -9.79 16.60
CA GLU A 42 10.79 -9.43 18.00
C GLU A 42 9.57 -9.84 18.85
N ALA A 43 8.35 -9.61 18.35
CA ALA A 43 7.13 -9.85 19.11
C ALA A 43 6.64 -11.31 19.02
N LEU A 44 6.85 -11.98 17.87
CA LEU A 44 6.28 -13.30 17.60
C LEU A 44 7.33 -14.40 17.40
N GLY A 45 8.64 -14.06 17.47
CA GLY A 45 9.72 -15.02 17.25
C GLY A 45 9.77 -15.59 15.83
N ILE A 46 9.22 -14.87 14.84
CA ILE A 46 9.20 -15.32 13.44
C ILE A 46 10.61 -15.21 12.86
N GLY A 47 11.30 -16.34 12.77
CA GLY A 47 12.62 -16.45 12.14
C GLY A 47 12.58 -16.57 10.61
N ALA A 48 13.76 -16.58 9.99
CA ALA A 48 13.95 -16.50 8.54
C ALA A 48 13.07 -17.45 7.70
N LYS A 49 12.98 -18.74 8.05
CA LYS A 49 12.15 -19.71 7.30
C LYS A 49 10.65 -19.38 7.32
N ARG A 50 10.14 -18.83 8.43
CA ARG A 50 8.74 -18.41 8.53
C ARG A 50 8.52 -17.12 7.75
N MET A 51 9.50 -16.21 7.77
CA MET A 51 9.46 -14.97 6.99
C MET A 51 9.51 -15.25 5.48
N GLN A 52 10.33 -16.19 5.03
CA GLN A 52 10.38 -16.58 3.62
C GLN A 52 9.03 -17.11 3.13
N ARG A 53 8.38 -17.99 3.90
CA ARG A 53 7.02 -18.45 3.58
C ARG A 53 5.98 -17.33 3.62
N LEU A 54 6.16 -16.34 4.49
CA LEU A 54 5.32 -15.13 4.52
C LEU A 54 5.48 -14.36 3.20
N PHE A 55 6.72 -14.15 2.73
CA PHE A 55 6.99 -13.44 1.48
C PHE A 55 6.45 -14.19 0.26
N GLU A 56 6.65 -15.50 0.18
CA GLU A 56 6.06 -16.33 -0.88
C GLU A 56 4.52 -16.21 -0.89
N ARG A 57 3.87 -16.23 0.28
CA ARG A 57 2.42 -16.03 0.34
C ARG A 57 2.02 -14.60 -0.02
N TYR A 58 2.80 -13.61 0.38
CA TYR A 58 2.57 -12.21 0.07
C TYR A 58 2.61 -11.94 -1.44
N GLU A 59 3.58 -12.51 -2.17
CA GLU A 59 3.67 -12.39 -3.63
C GLU A 59 2.41 -12.94 -4.32
N VAL A 60 1.94 -14.13 -3.90
CA VAL A 60 0.69 -14.69 -4.43
C VAL A 60 -0.50 -13.79 -4.10
N LEU A 61 -0.59 -13.24 -2.88
CA LEU A 61 -1.65 -12.30 -2.50
C LEU A 61 -1.62 -11.02 -3.33
N ALA A 62 -0.43 -10.50 -3.66
CA ALA A 62 -0.28 -9.31 -4.47
C ALA A 62 -0.78 -9.54 -5.90
N GLU A 63 -0.50 -10.71 -6.49
CA GLU A 63 -1.02 -11.02 -7.82
C GLU A 63 -2.52 -11.33 -7.83
N GLU A 64 -3.04 -12.05 -6.83
CA GLU A 64 -4.50 -12.21 -6.64
C GLU A 64 -5.20 -10.83 -6.57
N TYR A 65 -4.60 -9.87 -5.86
CA TYR A 65 -5.14 -8.51 -5.74
C TYR A 65 -5.08 -7.75 -7.08
N LYS A 66 -3.96 -7.86 -7.82
CA LYS A 66 -3.80 -7.24 -9.14
C LYS A 66 -4.78 -7.80 -10.17
N GLU A 67 -5.00 -9.10 -10.18
CA GLU A 67 -6.02 -9.75 -11.02
C GLU A 67 -7.41 -9.20 -10.68
N ALA A 68 -7.74 -9.09 -9.40
CA ALA A 68 -9.02 -8.54 -8.95
C ALA A 68 -9.21 -7.03 -9.24
N GLN A 69 -8.16 -6.28 -9.55
CA GLN A 69 -8.29 -4.88 -9.98
C GLN A 69 -8.96 -4.78 -11.36
N ALA A 70 -8.79 -5.78 -12.22
CA ALA A 70 -9.45 -5.80 -13.52
C ALA A 70 -10.99 -5.87 -13.39
N ASP A 71 -11.47 -6.48 -12.30
CA ASP A 71 -12.89 -6.68 -12.00
C ASP A 71 -13.46 -5.63 -11.01
N ASP A 72 -12.68 -4.60 -10.64
CA ASP A 72 -13.06 -3.52 -9.70
C ASP A 72 -13.55 -4.01 -8.31
N VAL A 73 -13.06 -5.18 -7.87
CA VAL A 73 -13.43 -5.81 -6.58
C VAL A 73 -12.24 -6.03 -5.64
N ALA A 74 -11.04 -5.61 -6.04
CA ALA A 74 -9.80 -5.85 -5.28
C ALA A 74 -9.87 -5.34 -3.83
N ASP A 75 -10.36 -4.13 -3.63
CA ASP A 75 -10.44 -3.51 -2.29
C ASP A 75 -11.46 -4.18 -1.39
N GLU A 76 -12.59 -4.64 -1.95
CA GLU A 76 -13.60 -5.39 -1.20
C GLU A 76 -13.06 -6.77 -0.80
N LEU A 77 -12.32 -7.45 -1.67
CA LEU A 77 -11.66 -8.71 -1.33
C LEU A 77 -10.63 -8.53 -0.21
N LEU A 78 -9.82 -7.48 -0.28
CA LEU A 78 -8.87 -7.12 0.77
C LEU A 78 -9.60 -6.84 2.10
N ARG A 79 -10.64 -6.00 2.06
CA ARG A 79 -11.46 -5.65 3.22
C ARG A 79 -12.06 -6.89 3.88
N ARG A 80 -12.64 -7.80 3.09
CA ARG A 80 -13.22 -9.06 3.60
C ARG A 80 -12.18 -9.93 4.30
N ARG A 81 -10.99 -10.08 3.73
CA ARG A 81 -9.89 -10.84 4.36
C ARG A 81 -9.44 -10.22 5.67
N VAL A 82 -9.35 -8.89 5.75
CA VAL A 82 -9.04 -8.17 6.99
C VAL A 82 -10.11 -8.42 8.06
N VAL A 83 -11.39 -8.35 7.70
CA VAL A 83 -12.50 -8.62 8.61
C VAL A 83 -12.51 -10.08 9.09
N GLN A 84 -12.20 -11.05 8.22
CA GLN A 84 -12.09 -12.46 8.60
C GLN A 84 -10.99 -12.74 9.64
N MET A 85 -9.96 -11.88 9.70
CA MET A 85 -8.94 -11.94 10.75
C MET A 85 -9.39 -11.31 12.08
N GLY A 86 -10.62 -10.80 12.16
CA GLY A 86 -11.15 -10.08 13.33
C GLY A 86 -10.65 -8.64 13.43
N LEU A 87 -10.00 -8.12 12.38
CA LEU A 87 -9.50 -6.75 12.33
C LEU A 87 -10.55 -5.84 11.69
N LYS A 88 -10.63 -4.60 12.15
CA LYS A 88 -11.45 -3.57 11.52
C LYS A 88 -10.58 -2.79 10.52
N PRO A 89 -10.88 -2.83 9.21
CA PRO A 89 -10.20 -1.97 8.27
C PRO A 89 -10.55 -0.51 8.61
N GLU A 90 -9.54 0.32 8.88
CA GLU A 90 -9.76 1.75 9.08
C GLU A 90 -10.21 2.37 7.75
N GLY A 91 -11.36 3.08 7.76
CA GLY A 91 -11.90 3.76 6.57
C GLY A 91 -13.33 3.41 6.18
N GLY A 92 -14.02 2.51 6.89
CA GLY A 92 -15.47 2.36 6.72
C GLY A 92 -16.19 3.62 7.22
N GLU A 93 -16.74 4.41 6.30
CA GLU A 93 -17.60 5.58 6.45
C GLU A 93 -17.99 5.94 7.90
N ARG A 94 -17.55 7.11 8.36
CA ARG A 94 -18.28 7.84 9.39
C ARG A 94 -19.63 8.24 8.79
N ASN A 95 -20.61 7.35 8.85
CA ASN A 95 -22.00 7.69 8.60
C ASN A 95 -22.46 8.61 9.73
N GLY A 96 -22.55 9.91 9.41
CA GLY A 96 -23.36 10.89 10.13
C GLY A 96 -24.67 11.12 9.39
#